data_AF-A0AAN7PYS8-F1
#
_entry.id   AF-A0AAN7PYS8-F1
#
_cell.length_a   1.000
_cell.length_b   1.000
_cell.length_c   1.000
_cell.angle_alpha   90.00
_cell.angle_beta   90.00
_cell.angle_gamma   90.00
#
_symmetry.space_group_name_H-M   'P 1'
#
loop_
_entity.id
_entity.type
_entity.pdbx_description
1 polymer ?
#
loop_
_entity_poly.entity_id
_entity_poly.type
_entity_poly.pdbx_seq_one_letter_code
_entity_poly.pdbx_strand_id
1 'polypeptide(L)'
;MGSSMNEELKASSSTWECVSLSEIKDKLAEFAEVRGWTQYHSPRNLLLALVGEVGELSEIFQWRGEVAKGLPDWSSDDKEHLEEELSDVLLYLVRLADVCGLDLGQAALAKITKNAMKYPVSAS
;
A
#
# COMPACT_ATOMS: atom_id res chain seq x y z
N MET A 1 38.03 28.85 10.74
CA MET A 1 36.66 28.88 10.18
C MET A 1 36.34 27.59 9.40
N GLY A 2 36.62 26.42 9.98
CA GLY A 2 36.41 25.12 9.32
C GLY A 2 35.84 24.03 10.23
N SER A 3 35.42 24.39 11.45
CA SER A 3 34.87 23.44 12.43
C SER A 3 33.38 23.64 12.70
N SER A 4 32.77 24.71 12.17
CA SER A 4 31.35 25.05 12.38
C SER A 4 30.44 24.56 11.25
N MET A 5 30.99 24.10 10.13
CA MET A 5 30.21 23.68 8.95
C MET A 5 29.88 22.18 8.93
N ASN A 6 30.50 21.39 9.82
CA ASN A 6 30.31 19.93 9.89
C ASN A 6 29.34 19.49 10.99
N GLU A 7 28.81 20.40 11.79
CA GLU A 7 27.76 20.12 12.78
C GLU A 7 26.33 20.39 12.25
N GLU A 8 26.18 21.19 11.20
CA GLU A 8 24.87 21.52 10.61
C GLU A 8 24.35 20.47 9.59
N LEU A 9 25.18 19.49 9.20
CA LEU A 9 24.80 18.43 8.26
C LEU A 9 24.20 17.16 8.92
N LYS A 10 23.90 17.21 10.23
CA LYS A 10 23.31 16.08 10.98
C LYS A 10 21.84 16.24 11.36
N ALA A 11 21.15 17.25 10.84
CA ALA A 11 19.74 17.52 11.19
C ALA A 11 18.85 17.68 9.95
N SER A 12 18.77 16.64 9.13
CA SER A 12 17.59 16.40 8.29
C SER A 12 17.43 14.89 8.04
N SER A 13 17.40 14.14 9.14
CA SER A 13 16.80 12.82 9.14
C SER A 13 15.31 13.05 9.26
N SER A 14 14.60 13.17 8.14
CA SER A 14 13.14 13.12 8.14
C SER A 14 12.73 11.85 8.86
N THR A 15 12.23 11.97 10.08
CA THR A 15 11.66 10.83 10.82
C THR A 15 10.31 10.55 10.21
N TRP A 16 10.26 9.69 9.18
CA TRP A 16 8.99 9.17 8.70
C TRP A 16 8.33 8.40 9.84
N GLU A 17 7.14 8.83 10.27
CA GLU A 17 6.34 8.03 11.18
C GLU A 17 5.95 6.72 10.46
N CYS A 18 6.16 5.59 11.14
CA CYS A 18 5.80 4.29 10.60
C CYS A 18 4.28 4.12 10.69
N VAL A 19 3.60 4.13 9.54
CA VAL A 19 2.16 3.87 9.44
C VAL A 19 1.92 2.36 9.43
N SER A 20 1.03 1.88 10.31
CA SER A 20 0.67 0.45 10.40
C SER A 20 -0.64 0.13 9.68
N LEU A 21 -0.84 -1.14 9.29
CA LEU A 21 -2.11 -1.59 8.73
C LEU A 21 -3.28 -1.42 9.71
N SER A 22 -3.02 -1.54 11.03
CA SER A 22 -4.06 -1.28 12.04
C SER A 22 -4.48 0.18 12.03
N GLU A 23 -3.52 1.11 11.90
CA GLU A 23 -3.83 2.54 11.83
C GLU A 23 -4.66 2.87 10.59
N ILE A 24 -4.29 2.33 9.43
CA ILE A 24 -5.07 2.51 8.17
C ILE A 24 -6.49 1.96 8.36
N LYS A 25 -6.62 0.76 8.91
CA LYS A 25 -7.90 0.10 9.20
C LYS A 25 -8.78 0.97 10.11
N ASP A 26 -8.21 1.51 11.19
CA ASP A 26 -8.94 2.35 12.14
C ASP A 26 -9.38 3.68 11.49
N LYS A 27 -8.51 4.34 10.71
CA LYS A 27 -8.86 5.56 9.97
C LYS A 27 -9.95 5.33 8.91
N LEU A 28 -9.89 4.21 8.19
CA LEU A 28 -10.92 3.85 7.20
C LEU A 28 -12.28 3.56 7.85
N ALA A 29 -12.27 2.90 9.00
CA ALA A 29 -13.49 2.64 9.76
C ALA A 29 -14.14 3.94 10.24
N GLU A 30 -13.35 4.85 10.80
CA GLU A 30 -13.82 6.18 11.20
C GLU A 30 -14.35 6.99 10.01
N PHE A 31 -13.61 7.00 8.90
CA PHE A 31 -13.99 7.71 7.69
C PHE A 31 -15.35 7.24 7.14
N ALA A 32 -15.57 5.93 7.13
CA ALA A 32 -16.80 5.31 6.67
C ALA A 32 -17.98 5.61 7.62
N GLU A 33 -17.74 5.56 8.93
CA GLU A 33 -18.77 5.80 9.94
C GLU A 33 -19.28 7.24 9.90
N VAL A 34 -18.37 8.22 9.87
CA VAL A 34 -18.71 9.66 9.80
C VAL A 34 -19.54 9.99 8.56
N ARG A 35 -19.38 9.23 7.48
CA ARG A 35 -20.12 9.42 6.22
C ARG A 35 -21.37 8.54 6.11
N GLY A 36 -21.64 7.67 7.08
CA GLY A 36 -22.73 6.70 7.01
C GLY A 36 -22.56 5.68 5.89
N TRP A 37 -21.32 5.43 5.45
CA TRP A 37 -21.01 4.52 4.34
C TRP A 37 -20.91 3.06 4.76
N THR A 38 -20.87 2.78 6.06
CA THR A 38 -20.83 1.43 6.63
C THR A 38 -21.90 0.50 6.01
N GLN A 39 -23.08 1.02 5.66
CA GLN A 39 -24.16 0.28 4.99
C GLN A 39 -23.82 -0.24 3.58
N TYR A 40 -22.89 0.40 2.86
CA TYR A 40 -22.47 0.02 1.51
C TYR A 40 -21.27 -0.94 1.52
N HIS A 41 -20.56 -1.04 2.65
CA HIS A 41 -19.33 -1.80 2.83
C HIS A 41 -19.60 -3.29 3.10
N SER A 42 -20.45 -3.93 2.28
CA SER A 42 -20.54 -5.40 2.29
C SER A 42 -19.28 -6.03 1.68
N PRO A 43 -18.86 -7.24 2.09
CA PRO A 43 -17.65 -7.88 1.56
C PRO A 43 -17.63 -7.97 0.03
N ARG A 44 -18.78 -8.26 -0.60
CA ARG A 44 -18.88 -8.33 -2.06
C ARG A 44 -18.65 -6.97 -2.71
N ASN A 45 -19.23 -5.90 -2.16
CA ASN A 45 -19.09 -4.57 -2.74
C ASN A 45 -17.64 -4.08 -2.62
N LEU A 46 -17.00 -4.29 -1.47
CA LEU A 46 -15.60 -3.94 -1.25
C LEU A 46 -14.67 -4.73 -2.18
N LEU A 47 -14.94 -6.03 -2.41
CA LEU A 47 -14.19 -6.82 -3.38
C LEU A 47 -14.34 -6.28 -4.81
N LEU A 48 -15.55 -5.87 -5.21
CA LEU A 48 -15.77 -5.32 -6.54
C LEU A 48 -15.10 -3.96 -6.72
N ALA A 49 -15.12 -3.11 -5.68
CA ALA A 49 -14.37 -1.85 -5.68
C ALA A 49 -12.86 -2.11 -5.80
N LEU A 50 -12.32 -3.03 -5.00
CA LEU A 50 -10.92 -3.47 -5.10
C LEU A 50 -10.54 -3.92 -6.53
N VAL A 51 -11.42 -4.66 -7.21
CA VAL A 51 -11.18 -5.07 -8.60
C VAL A 51 -11.17 -3.87 -9.55
N GLY A 52 -11.99 -2.85 -9.30
CA GLY A 52 -11.97 -1.57 -10.00
C GLY A 52 -10.61 -0.90 -9.90
N GLU A 53 -10.11 -0.70 -8.68
CA GLU A 53 -8.81 -0.05 -8.45
C GLU A 53 -7.63 -0.86 -9.02
N VAL A 54 -7.71 -2.19 -9.00
CA VAL A 54 -6.73 -3.04 -9.70
C VAL A 54 -6.78 -2.81 -11.22
N GLY A 55 -7.96 -2.52 -11.76
CA GLY A 55 -8.16 -2.10 -13.15
C GLY A 55 -7.48 -0.77 -13.43
N GLU A 56 -7.77 0.26 -12.63
CA GLU A 56 -7.17 1.61 -12.75
C GLU A 56 -5.63 1.55 -12.64
N LEU A 57 -5.12 0.82 -11.64
CA LEU A 57 -3.69 0.50 -11.54
C LEU A 57 -3.14 -0.17 -12.81
N SER A 58 -3.90 -1.08 -13.42
CA SER A 58 -3.48 -1.76 -14.65
C SER A 58 -3.44 -0.81 -15.86
N GLU A 59 -4.34 0.18 -15.92
CA GLU A 59 -4.39 1.18 -16.99
C GLU A 59 -3.12 2.03 -17.07
N ILE A 60 -2.45 2.27 -15.94
CA ILE A 60 -1.16 2.96 -15.88
C ILE A 60 -0.08 2.22 -16.68
N PHE A 61 -0.15 0.88 -16.71
CA PHE A 61 0.85 0.04 -17.35
C PHE A 61 0.43 -0.47 -18.75
N GLN A 62 -0.85 -0.41 -19.10
CA GLN A 62 -1.42 -1.15 -20.23
C GLN A 62 -0.75 -0.90 -21.60
N TRP A 63 -0.20 0.31 -21.81
CA TRP A 63 0.48 0.70 -23.06
C TRP A 63 1.99 0.87 -22.89
N ARG A 64 2.53 0.56 -21.72
CA ARG A 64 3.97 0.60 -21.46
C ARG A 64 4.59 -0.71 -21.94
N GLY A 65 5.78 -0.61 -22.54
CA GLY A 65 6.62 -1.77 -22.83
C GLY A 65 7.22 -2.36 -21.55
N GLU A 66 8.44 -2.89 -21.62
CA GLU A 66 9.15 -3.28 -20.40
C GLU A 66 9.39 -2.05 -19.50
N VAL A 67 8.90 -2.12 -18.26
CA VAL A 67 9.08 -1.06 -17.27
C VAL A 67 10.30 -1.36 -16.40
N ALA A 68 11.27 -0.46 -16.40
CA ALA A 68 12.48 -0.58 -15.59
C ALA A 68 12.18 -0.41 -14.09
N LYS A 69 12.90 -1.17 -13.25
CA LYS A 69 12.86 -1.01 -11.79
C LYS A 69 13.25 0.42 -11.40
N GLY A 70 12.53 0.99 -10.44
CA GLY A 70 12.78 2.36 -9.97
C GLY A 70 12.22 3.45 -10.87
N LEU A 71 11.57 3.09 -11.99
CA LEU A 71 10.80 4.02 -12.83
C LEU A 71 11.61 5.28 -13.25
N PRO A 72 12.83 5.11 -13.81
CA PRO A 72 13.71 6.24 -14.15
C PRO A 72 13.11 7.17 -15.22
N ASP A 73 12.34 6.59 -16.15
CA ASP A 73 11.76 7.31 -17.30
C ASP A 73 10.33 7.82 -17.04
N TRP A 74 9.84 7.71 -15.80
CA TRP A 74 8.49 8.16 -15.42
C TRP A 74 8.54 9.58 -14.91
N SER A 75 7.56 10.39 -15.30
CA SER A 75 7.38 11.76 -14.79
C SER A 75 7.00 11.76 -13.30
N SER A 76 6.96 12.95 -12.69
CA SER A 76 6.39 13.12 -11.34
C SER A 76 4.93 12.65 -11.32
N ASP A 77 4.16 13.10 -12.29
CA ASP A 77 2.72 12.88 -12.36
C ASP A 77 2.41 11.39 -12.59
N ASP A 78 3.22 10.70 -13.40
CA ASP A 78 3.14 9.24 -13.57
C ASP A 78 3.35 8.49 -12.24
N LYS A 79 4.27 8.98 -11.39
CA LYS A 79 4.60 8.35 -10.10
C LYS A 79 3.56 8.66 -9.04
N GLU A 80 3.04 9.88 -9.04
CA GLU A 80 1.93 10.29 -8.16
C GLU A 80 0.69 9.45 -8.46
N HIS A 81 0.30 9.36 -9.73
CA HIS A 81 -0.84 8.52 -10.13
C HIS A 81 -0.63 7.04 -9.78
N LEU A 82 0.58 6.51 -9.94
CA LEU A 82 0.90 5.15 -9.49
C LEU A 82 0.77 4.99 -7.95
N GLU A 83 1.18 6.00 -7.19
CA GLU A 83 1.08 6.00 -5.74
C GLU A 83 -0.38 6.04 -5.27
N GLU A 84 -1.23 6.82 -5.94
CA GLU A 84 -2.67 6.89 -5.72
C GLU A 84 -3.32 5.52 -5.95
N GLU A 85 -3.15 4.92 -7.13
CA GLU A 85 -3.79 3.64 -7.46
C GLU A 85 -3.29 2.46 -6.61
N LEU A 86 -1.99 2.44 -6.27
CA LEU A 86 -1.47 1.46 -5.31
C LEU A 86 -2.08 1.64 -3.92
N SER A 87 -2.32 2.89 -3.52
CA SER A 87 -2.95 3.21 -2.25
C SER A 87 -4.41 2.79 -2.26
N ASP A 88 -5.18 3.06 -3.31
CA ASP A 88 -6.59 2.67 -3.37
C ASP A 88 -6.78 1.15 -3.32
N VAL A 89 -5.95 0.39 -4.03
CA VAL A 89 -5.89 -1.08 -3.91
C VAL A 89 -5.63 -1.51 -2.47
N LEU A 90 -4.66 -0.88 -1.79
CA LEU A 90 -4.34 -1.17 -0.39
C LEU A 90 -5.53 -0.85 0.54
N LEU A 91 -6.14 0.32 0.39
CA LEU A 91 -7.22 0.80 1.26
C LEU A 91 -8.45 -0.12 1.17
N TYR A 92 -8.88 -0.51 -0.03
CA TYR A 92 -9.98 -1.47 -0.17
C TYR A 92 -9.64 -2.86 0.35
N LEU A 93 -8.39 -3.32 0.16
CA LEU A 93 -7.96 -4.61 0.70
C LEU A 93 -7.98 -4.61 2.24
N VAL A 94 -7.48 -3.54 2.87
CA VAL A 94 -7.51 -3.37 4.32
C VAL A 94 -8.96 -3.31 4.82
N ARG A 95 -9.83 -2.52 4.17
CA ARG A 95 -11.23 -2.41 4.58
C ARG A 95 -12.00 -3.72 4.38
N LEU A 96 -11.72 -4.45 3.31
CA LEU A 96 -12.30 -5.78 3.07
C LEU A 96 -11.90 -6.75 4.18
N ALA A 97 -10.62 -6.79 4.56
CA ALA A 97 -10.13 -7.63 5.65
C ALA A 97 -10.80 -7.28 6.99
N ASP A 98 -10.92 -5.99 7.30
CA ASP A 98 -11.59 -5.47 8.50
C ASP A 98 -13.04 -5.96 8.60
N VAL A 99 -13.83 -5.74 7.54
CA VAL A 99 -15.24 -6.17 7.49
C VAL A 99 -15.37 -7.71 7.56
N CYS A 100 -14.35 -8.45 7.10
CA CYS A 100 -14.29 -9.91 7.24
C CYS A 100 -13.78 -10.39 8.61
N GLY A 101 -13.37 -9.48 9.51
CA GLY A 101 -12.83 -9.83 10.82
C GLY A 101 -11.43 -10.45 10.77
N LEU A 102 -10.62 -10.06 9.78
CA LEU A 102 -9.28 -10.60 9.56
C LEU A 102 -8.20 -9.58 9.94
N ASP A 103 -7.22 -10.01 10.74
CA ASP A 103 -5.96 -9.27 10.89
C ASP A 103 -5.10 -9.49 9.65
N LEU A 104 -5.16 -8.53 8.71
CA LEU A 104 -4.46 -8.62 7.43
C LEU A 104 -2.93 -8.69 7.61
N GLY A 105 -2.38 -7.97 8.58
CA GLY A 105 -0.94 -7.95 8.84
C GLY A 105 -0.45 -9.31 9.31
N GLN A 106 -1.13 -9.91 10.30
CA GLN A 106 -0.80 -11.25 10.78
C GLN A 106 -1.04 -12.32 9.69
N ALA A 107 -2.11 -12.19 8.91
CA ALA A 107 -2.39 -13.09 7.79
C ALA A 107 -1.28 -13.04 6.73
N ALA A 108 -0.78 -11.85 6.40
CA ALA A 108 0.32 -11.66 5.44
C ALA A 108 1.63 -12.28 5.96
N LEU A 109 2.00 -12.02 7.22
CA LEU A 109 3.19 -12.63 7.83
C LEU A 109 3.12 -14.16 7.84
N ALA A 110 1.98 -14.73 8.24
CA ALA A 110 1.76 -16.17 8.19
C ALA A 110 1.87 -16.73 6.76
N LYS A 111 1.40 -15.98 5.75
CA LYS A 111 1.49 -16.39 4.34
C LYS A 111 2.91 -16.38 3.81
N ILE A 112 3.75 -15.42 4.22
CA ILE A 112 5.17 -15.37 3.87
C ILE A 112 5.89 -16.62 4.39
N THR A 113 5.68 -16.99 5.66
CA THR A 113 6.24 -18.23 6.23
C THR A 113 5.81 -19.47 5.45
N LYS A 114 4.53 -19.55 5.07
CA LYS A 114 4.01 -20.63 4.22
C LYS A 114 4.66 -20.65 2.83
N ASN A 115 4.91 -19.49 2.22
CA ASN A 115 5.57 -19.40 0.92
C ASN A 115 7.03 -19.85 0.98
N ALA A 116 7.76 -19.48 2.04
CA ALA A 116 9.14 -19.91 2.24
C ALA A 116 9.27 -21.43 2.36
N MET A 117 8.31 -22.09 3.01
CA MET A 117 8.25 -23.56 3.06
C MET A 117 7.92 -24.19 1.69
N LYS A 118 7.06 -23.53 0.90
CA LYS A 118 6.66 -24.02 -0.43
C LYS A 118 7.77 -23.85 -1.48
N TYR A 119 8.62 -22.83 -1.34
CA TYR A 119 9.70 -22.49 -2.27
C TYR A 119 11.03 -22.34 -1.50
N PRO A 120 11.69 -23.44 -1.09
CA PRO A 120 12.91 -23.38 -0.33
C PRO A 120 14.09 -22.90 -1.19
N VAL A 121 15.01 -22.15 -0.59
CA VAL A 121 16.20 -21.55 -1.23
C VAL A 121 17.09 -22.60 -1.92
N SER A 122 17.09 -23.83 -1.42
CA SER A 122 17.91 -24.92 -1.93
C SER A 122 17.26 -25.75 -3.04
N ALA A 123 16.06 -25.40 -3.52
CA ALA A 123 15.40 -26.10 -4.62
C ALA A 123 15.65 -25.45 -6.00
N SER A 124 16.81 -24.80 -6.19
CA SER A 124 17.23 -24.16 -7.44
C SER A 124 18.65 -24.52 -7.80
#